data_AF-A0A1F3D3C1-F1
#
_entry.id   AF-A0A1F3D3C1-F1
#
_cell.length_a   1.000
_cell.length_b   1.000
_cell.length_c   1.000
_cell.angle_alpha   90.00
_cell.angle_beta   90.00
_cell.angle_gamma   90.00
#
_symmetry.space_group_name_H-M   'P 1'
#
loop_
_entity.id
_entity.type
_entity.pdbx_description
1 polymer ?
#
loop_
_entity_poly.entity_id
_entity_poly.type
_entity_poly.pdbx_seq_one_letter_code
_entity_poly.pdbx_strand_id
1 'polypeptide(L)'
;MFNLYFHKLLPEYKPEKYLIEGEKHSKYSASSIENIVKDAAKRAAITKNVYPHILRHSIATHMLEEGIDITFIKQFLGHNDLKTTLRYAHVSNKTMQKIRNPFDNIKFEGSTVKNTKKNI
;
A
#
# COMPACT_ATOMS: atom_id res chain seq x y z
N MET A 1 2.54 11.25 -7.78
CA MET A 1 3.25 12.54 -7.79
C MET A 1 4.78 12.35 -7.75
N PHE A 2 5.35 11.62 -6.77
CA PHE A 2 6.81 11.43 -6.63
C PHE A 2 7.51 10.79 -7.86
N ASN A 3 6.91 9.77 -8.46
CA ASN A 3 7.48 9.08 -9.62
C ASN A 3 7.49 9.96 -10.89
N LEU A 4 6.50 10.87 -11.01
CA LEU A 4 6.37 11.77 -12.16
C LEU A 4 7.48 12.85 -12.17
N TYR A 5 7.87 13.33 -10.99
CA TYR A 5 8.94 14.33 -10.85
C TYR A 5 10.32 13.73 -11.16
N PHE A 6 10.64 12.54 -10.63
CA PHE A 6 11.93 11.91 -10.88
C PHE A 6 12.15 11.56 -12.35
N HIS A 7 11.15 11.00 -13.04
CA HIS A 7 11.28 10.67 -14.46
C HIS A 7 11.38 11.89 -15.37
N LYS A 8 10.83 13.03 -14.97
CA LYS A 8 10.89 14.27 -15.74
C LYS A 8 12.20 15.03 -15.51
N LEU A 9 12.73 15.02 -14.29
CA LEU A 9 13.93 15.78 -13.90
C LEU A 9 15.25 15.07 -14.18
N LEU A 10 15.30 13.73 -14.10
CA LEU A 10 16.54 12.97 -14.32
C LEU A 10 17.15 13.16 -15.73
N PRO A 11 16.37 13.21 -16.82
CA PRO A 11 16.91 13.46 -18.16
C PRO A 11 17.46 14.89 -18.34
N GLU A 12 16.89 15.85 -17.62
CA GLU A 12 17.25 17.27 -17.69
C GLU A 12 18.49 17.57 -16.84
N TYR A 13 18.56 17.01 -15.62
CA TYR A 13 19.65 17.27 -14.67
C TYR A 13 20.91 16.44 -14.93
N LYS A 14 20.80 15.27 -15.59
CA LYS A 14 21.91 14.33 -15.91
C LYS A 14 22.99 14.25 -14.82
N PRO A 15 22.62 13.84 -13.59
CA PRO A 15 23.57 13.81 -12.49
C PRO A 15 24.72 12.84 -12.78
N GLU A 16 25.96 13.31 -12.62
CA GLU A 16 27.16 12.48 -12.79
C GLU A 16 27.34 11.47 -11.64
N LYS A 17 26.69 11.72 -10.51
CA LYS A 17 26.80 10.92 -9.27
C LYS A 17 25.46 10.31 -8.89
N TYR A 18 25.49 9.09 -8.37
CA TYR A 18 24.29 8.48 -7.80
C TYR A 18 23.91 9.16 -6.49
N LEU A 19 22.61 9.32 -6.23
CA LEU A 19 22.13 9.85 -4.94
C LEU A 19 22.60 8.99 -3.76
N ILE A 20 22.65 7.67 -3.99
CA ILE A 20 23.13 6.68 -3.04
C ILE A 20 24.19 5.85 -3.77
N GLU A 21 25.43 6.02 -3.36
CA GLU A 21 26.60 5.42 -4.00
C GLU A 21 26.98 4.12 -3.30
N GLY A 22 27.22 3.08 -4.11
CA GLY A 22 27.89 1.87 -3.67
C GLY A 22 29.40 2.07 -3.58
N GLU A 23 30.14 0.97 -3.48
CA GLU A 23 31.60 1.04 -3.42
C GLU A 23 32.18 1.79 -4.63
N LYS A 24 33.19 2.64 -4.38
CA LYS A 24 33.89 3.42 -5.41
C LYS A 24 32.96 4.27 -6.29
N HIS A 25 31.95 4.93 -5.70
CA HIS A 25 30.98 5.78 -6.39
C HIS A 25 30.12 5.03 -7.44
N SER A 26 30.02 3.70 -7.32
CA SER A 26 29.26 2.88 -8.26
C SER A 26 27.77 2.82 -7.92
N LYS A 27 26.98 2.25 -8.82
CA LYS A 27 25.57 1.93 -8.55
C LYS A 27 25.48 0.69 -7.65
N TYR A 28 24.64 0.75 -6.61
CA TYR A 28 24.28 -0.46 -5.87
C TYR A 28 23.61 -1.51 -6.77
N SER A 29 24.06 -2.76 -6.64
CA SER A 29 23.36 -3.90 -7.24
C SER A 29 22.09 -4.24 -6.44
N ALA A 30 21.12 -4.88 -7.09
CA ALA A 30 19.90 -5.33 -6.42
C ALA A 30 20.21 -6.31 -5.26
N SER A 31 21.19 -7.20 -5.45
CA SER A 31 21.63 -8.15 -4.44
C SER A 31 22.29 -7.47 -3.23
N SER A 32 23.07 -6.40 -3.46
CA SER A 32 23.69 -5.63 -2.37
C SER A 32 22.62 -4.96 -1.50
N ILE A 33 21.62 -4.33 -2.11
CA ILE A 33 20.48 -3.74 -1.39
C ILE A 33 19.69 -4.81 -0.62
N GLU A 34 19.45 -5.97 -1.24
CA GLU A 34 18.75 -7.06 -0.57
C GLU A 34 19.52 -7.57 0.66
N ASN A 35 20.83 -7.72 0.57
CA ASN A 35 21.68 -8.13 1.70
C ASN A 35 21.65 -7.09 2.82
N ILE A 36 21.72 -5.80 2.48
CA ILE A 36 21.61 -4.71 3.47
C ILE A 36 20.28 -4.80 4.24
N VAL A 37 19.16 -5.04 3.53
CA VAL A 37 17.84 -5.20 4.14
C VAL A 37 17.76 -6.45 5.02
N LYS A 38 18.31 -7.58 4.56
CA LYS A 38 18.37 -8.82 5.34
C LYS A 38 19.17 -8.65 6.62
N ASP A 39 20.32 -7.98 6.56
CA ASP A 39 21.16 -7.75 7.73
C ASP A 39 20.54 -6.74 8.70
N ALA A 40 19.81 -5.75 8.21
CA ALA A 40 18.97 -4.90 9.04
C ALA A 40 17.87 -5.72 9.76
N ALA A 41 17.19 -6.62 9.06
CA ALA A 41 16.15 -7.48 9.64
C ALA A 41 16.71 -8.42 10.73
N LYS A 42 17.89 -9.00 10.51
CA LYS A 42 18.61 -9.82 11.51
C LYS A 42 18.91 -9.01 12.77
N ARG A 43 19.46 -7.80 12.62
CA ARG A 43 19.76 -6.89 13.75
C ARG A 43 18.50 -6.50 14.53
N ALA A 44 17.37 -6.38 13.84
CA ALA A 44 16.07 -6.12 14.44
C ALA A 44 15.37 -7.37 15.01
N ALA A 45 16.04 -8.53 15.03
CA ALA A 45 15.49 -9.81 15.47
C ALA A 45 14.20 -10.24 14.73
N ILE A 46 14.04 -9.81 13.47
CA ILE A 46 12.91 -10.20 12.64
C ILE A 46 13.19 -11.59 12.05
N THR A 47 12.37 -12.58 12.43
CA THR A 47 12.50 -13.98 12.00
C THR A 47 11.91 -14.25 10.62
N LYS A 48 11.08 -13.33 10.11
CA LYS A 48 10.51 -13.42 8.76
C LYS A 48 11.58 -13.11 7.72
N ASN A 49 11.46 -13.73 6.54
CA ASN A 49 12.28 -13.34 5.39
C ASN A 49 11.89 -11.92 4.95
N VAL A 50 12.84 -10.97 4.98
CA VAL A 50 12.61 -9.57 4.59
C VAL A 50 13.52 -9.21 3.41
N TYR A 51 12.93 -8.56 2.41
CA TYR A 51 13.62 -8.04 1.22
C TYR A 51 12.91 -6.75 0.75
N PRO A 52 13.51 -5.93 -0.13
CA PRO A 52 12.99 -4.60 -0.47
C PRO A 52 11.51 -4.58 -0.90
N HIS A 53 11.06 -5.57 -1.66
CA HIS A 53 9.65 -5.66 -2.06
C HIS A 53 8.70 -5.89 -0.88
N ILE A 54 9.10 -6.63 0.17
CA ILE A 54 8.28 -6.80 1.37
C ILE A 54 8.10 -5.46 2.09
N LEU A 55 9.14 -4.64 2.20
CA LEU A 55 9.02 -3.32 2.82
C LEU A 55 8.02 -2.44 2.06
N ARG A 56 8.07 -2.48 0.73
CA ARG A 56 7.11 -1.80 -0.15
C ARG A 56 5.68 -2.32 0.05
N HIS A 57 5.52 -3.64 0.19
CA HIS A 57 4.23 -4.24 0.50
C HIS A 57 3.71 -3.81 1.89
N SER A 58 4.57 -3.73 2.90
CA SER A 58 4.22 -3.29 4.25
C SER A 58 3.71 -1.84 4.29
N ILE A 59 4.34 -0.93 3.54
CA ILE A 59 3.86 0.45 3.41
C ILE A 59 2.45 0.49 2.80
N ALA A 60 2.23 -0.28 1.73
CA ALA A 60 0.93 -0.33 1.06
C ALA A 60 -0.18 -0.86 1.98
N THR A 61 0.11 -1.93 2.73
CA THR A 61 -0.82 -2.48 3.73
C THR A 61 -1.11 -1.46 4.83
N HIS A 62 -0.08 -0.77 5.34
CA HIS A 62 -0.27 0.23 6.40
C HIS A 62 -1.17 1.39 5.94
N MET A 63 -0.91 1.92 4.74
CA MET A 63 -1.75 2.97 4.14
C MET A 63 -3.21 2.51 4.01
N LEU A 64 -3.43 1.25 3.62
CA LEU A 64 -4.76 0.71 3.45
C LEU A 64 -5.48 0.50 4.80
N GLU A 65 -4.75 0.05 5.83
CA GLU A 65 -5.27 -0.07 7.20
C GLU A 65 -5.66 1.28 7.81
N GLU A 66 -4.96 2.36 7.43
CA GLU A 66 -5.31 3.74 7.78
C GLU A 66 -6.52 4.27 6.98
N GLY A 67 -7.06 3.49 6.05
CA GLY A 67 -8.24 3.86 5.24
C GLY A 67 -7.91 4.75 4.06
N ILE A 68 -6.64 4.85 3.65
CA ILE A 68 -6.25 5.59 2.45
C ILE A 68 -6.83 4.89 1.21
N ASP A 69 -7.37 5.69 0.29
CA ASP A 69 -7.98 5.20 -0.94
C ASP A 69 -6.99 4.36 -1.78
N ILE A 70 -7.46 3.19 -2.24
CA ILE A 70 -6.62 2.23 -2.99
C ILE A 70 -6.10 2.80 -4.31
N THR A 71 -6.83 3.72 -4.94
CA THR A 71 -6.41 4.43 -6.16
C THR A 71 -5.25 5.37 -5.86
N PHE A 72 -5.30 6.05 -4.70
CA PHE A 72 -4.19 6.86 -4.23
C PHE A 72 -2.96 6.00 -3.91
N ILE A 73 -3.12 4.88 -3.21
CA ILE A 73 -2.02 3.95 -2.91
C ILE A 73 -1.38 3.44 -4.21
N LYS A 74 -2.18 3.08 -5.22
CA LYS A 74 -1.68 2.68 -6.55
C LYS A 74 -0.81 3.77 -7.17
N GLN A 75 -1.28 5.02 -7.15
CA GLN A 75 -0.54 6.16 -7.70
C GLN A 75 0.74 6.49 -6.90
N PHE A 76 0.69 6.36 -5.58
CA PHE A 76 1.84 6.57 -4.69
C PHE A 76 2.95 5.56 -4.99
N LEU A 77 2.58 4.28 -5.11
CA LEU A 77 3.52 3.23 -5.47
C LEU A 77 3.96 3.34 -6.93
N GLY A 78 3.15 3.92 -7.82
CA GLY A 78 3.45 3.98 -9.24
C GLY A 78 3.27 2.62 -9.92
N HIS A 79 2.27 1.83 -9.48
CA HIS A 79 1.89 0.59 -10.15
C HIS A 79 1.06 0.92 -11.40
N ASN A 80 1.47 0.40 -12.57
CA ASN A 80 0.69 0.54 -13.80
C ASN A 80 -0.61 -0.29 -13.75
N ASP A 81 -0.59 -1.45 -13.10
CA ASP A 81 -1.73 -2.35 -12.93
C ASP A 81 -2.30 -2.28 -11.50
N LEU A 82 -3.64 -2.29 -11.38
CA LEU A 82 -4.35 -2.35 -10.10
C LEU A 82 -4.28 -3.77 -9.48
N LYS A 83 -4.05 -4.84 -10.27
CA LYS A 83 -3.95 -6.23 -9.77
C LYS A 83 -2.90 -6.41 -8.68
N THR A 84 -1.75 -5.76 -8.77
CA THR A 84 -0.69 -5.82 -7.75
C THR A 84 -1.07 -5.08 -6.46
N THR A 85 -2.00 -4.14 -6.53
CA THR A 85 -2.50 -3.35 -5.40
C THR A 85 -3.71 -4.03 -4.74
N LEU A 86 -4.55 -4.72 -5.52
CA LEU A 86 -5.67 -5.52 -5.01
C LEU A 86 -5.22 -6.68 -4.11
N ARG A 87 -3.96 -7.15 -4.23
CA ARG A 87 -3.38 -8.11 -3.28
C ARG A 87 -3.41 -7.58 -1.83
N TYR A 88 -3.37 -6.27 -1.61
CA TYR A 88 -3.44 -5.67 -0.26
C TYR A 88 -4.88 -5.58 0.27
N ALA A 89 -5.88 -5.48 -0.62
CA ALA A 89 -7.29 -5.37 -0.24
C ALA A 89 -7.76 -6.55 0.62
N HIS A 90 -7.27 -7.75 0.35
CA HIS A 90 -7.57 -8.94 1.14
C HIS A 90 -7.07 -8.87 2.60
N VAL A 91 -6.01 -8.08 2.86
CA VAL A 91 -5.41 -7.96 4.20
C VAL A 91 -6.20 -6.96 5.07
N SER A 92 -6.83 -5.96 4.46
CA SER A 92 -7.56 -4.86 5.10
C SER A 92 -9.02 -5.19 5.47
N ASN A 93 -9.35 -6.45 5.77
CA ASN A 93 -10.73 -6.88 6.11
C ASN A 93 -11.39 -6.12 7.28
N LYS A 94 -10.67 -5.23 7.98
CA LYS A 94 -11.23 -4.31 8.99
C LYS A 94 -12.17 -3.24 8.42
N THR A 95 -12.08 -2.89 7.13
CA THR A 95 -12.89 -1.80 6.55
C THR A 95 -14.27 -2.28 6.09
N MET A 96 -14.44 -3.55 5.71
CA MET A 96 -15.73 -4.07 5.24
C MET A 96 -16.84 -4.04 6.31
N GLN A 97 -16.49 -4.11 7.60
CA GLN A 97 -17.49 -4.01 8.68
C GLN A 97 -18.05 -2.60 8.88
N LYS A 98 -17.47 -1.57 8.25
CA LYS A 98 -17.95 -0.17 8.32
C LYS A 98 -18.80 0.26 7.14
N ILE A 99 -19.01 -0.60 6.15
CA ILE A 99 -19.87 -0.29 5.01
C ILE A 99 -21.32 -0.37 5.48
N ARG A 100 -21.88 0.79 5.84
CA ARG A 100 -23.33 0.94 6.01
C ARG A 100 -23.99 0.77 4.66
N ASN A 101 -25.06 -0.01 4.61
CA ASN A 101 -25.86 -0.11 3.40
C ASN A 101 -26.49 1.27 3.15
N PRO A 102 -26.40 1.81 1.91
CA PRO A 102 -26.94 3.13 1.57
C PRO A 102 -28.44 3.27 1.87
N PHE A 103 -29.15 2.15 1.99
CA PHE A 103 -30.56 2.10 2.35
C PHE A 103 -30.83 2.05 3.86
N ASP A 104 -29.81 1.82 4.71
CA ASP A 104 -29.98 1.69 6.17
C ASP A 104 -30.47 3.00 6.84
N ASN A 105 -30.18 4.14 6.22
CA ASN A 105 -30.59 5.46 6.72
C ASN A 105 -31.81 6.04 6.00
N ILE A 106 -32.42 5.29 5.08
CA ILE A 106 -33.64 5.75 4.40
C ILE A 106 -34.82 5.50 5.33
N LYS A 107 -35.22 6.55 6.04
CA LYS A 107 -36.52 6.58 6.70
C LYS A 107 -37.58 6.80 5.62
N PHE A 108 -38.29 5.74 5.24
CA PHE A 108 -39.50 5.88 4.44
C PHE A 108 -40.57 6.55 5.31
N GLU A 109 -40.82 7.83 5.10
CA GLU A 109 -42.04 8.48 5.58
C GLU A 109 -43.22 7.88 4.83
N GLY A 110 -43.86 6.85 5.39
CA GLY A 110 -45.13 6.37 4.81
C GLY A 110 -45.55 4.92 5.00
N SER A 111 -44.94 4.10 5.86
CA SER A 111 -45.47 2.74 6.06
C SER A 111 -45.38 2.27 7.51
N THR A 112 -46.47 2.52 8.24
CA THR A 112 -46.90 1.70 9.38
C THR A 112 -47.12 0.26 8.91
N VAL A 113 -46.08 -0.58 8.93
CA VAL A 113 -46.27 -2.03 8.91
C VAL A 113 -46.06 -2.55 10.33
N LYS A 114 -47.16 -2.97 10.96
CA LYS A 114 -47.18 -3.65 12.25
C LYS A 114 -46.29 -4.89 12.13
N ASN A 115 -45.16 -4.89 12.83
CA ASN A 115 -44.29 -6.05 12.90
C ASN A 115 -44.90 -7.05 13.91
N THR A 116 -45.71 -7.98 13.42
CA THR A 116 -46.17 -9.12 14.21
C THR A 116 -44.97 -10.02 14.46
N LYS A 117 -44.56 -10.12 15.72
CA LYS A 117 -43.59 -11.12 16.19
C LYS A 117 -44.01 -12.49 15.67
N LYS A 118 -43.14 -13.17 14.93
CA LYS A 118 -43.24 -14.60 14.70
C LYS A 118 -41.96 -15.25 15.23
N ASN A 119 -42.06 -15.69 16.48
CA ASN A 119 -41.17 -16.69 17.06
C ASN A 119 -41.37 -17.99 16.27
N ILE A 120 -40.32 -18.52 15.65
CA ILE A 120 -39.98 -19.95 15.60
C ILE A 120 -38.46 -20.03 15.64
#